data_AF-A0A438F624-F1
#
_entry.id   AF-A0A438F624-F1
#
_cell.length_a   1.000
_cell.length_b   1.000
_cell.length_c   1.000
_cell.angle_alpha   90.00
_cell.angle_beta   90.00
_cell.angle_gamma   90.00
#
_symmetry.space_group_name_H-M   'P 1'
#
loop_
_entity.id
_entity.type
_entity.pdbx_description
1 polymer ?
#
loop_
_entity_poly.entity_id
_entity_poly.type
_entity_poly.pdbx_seq_one_letter_code
_entity_poly.pdbx_strand_id
1 'polypeptide(L)'
;MIFNPQLVELQSKVRSDVSSEYWLRMNCAYPDKQLFDWGMMRLRRPLYGVGDAFAMEADDQFRKKRDAERLSRLEEEEKNRLETRKRKFFAEILNAVREFQLQVQASLKRRKQRNDGVQAWHGRQRQRATRAEKLRFQALKADDQEAYMRMVKESKNERLTMLLKKTNDLLVDLGAAVQRQKASKSETPDLLPEEDVEILNTDPGPNGKTGDLLEGQRQYNSVIHSIQEKLYCTMVTEQPAMLQGGELRPYQLEGLQWMLSLFNNNLNGILADEMGLGKTIQTISLIAYLVENKGVTGPHLIVAPKAVLPNWVNEFSTWAPSIAAVLYDGRLDERKALREEISGEGKFNVLITHYDLIMRDKAFLKKIDWHYMIVDEGHRLKNHECALARTLVSGYALCTFKHFLFHFTFHSSGD
;
A
#
# COMPACT_ATOMS: atom_id res chain seq x y z
N MET A 1 65.53 54.93 61.56
CA MET A 1 64.14 54.46 61.78
C MET A 1 63.30 54.97 60.63
N ILE A 2 62.96 54.08 59.70
CA ILE A 2 62.18 54.38 58.50
C ILE A 2 60.73 54.54 58.96
N PHE A 3 60.24 55.78 59.06
CA PHE A 3 58.85 56.05 59.40
C PHE A 3 57.96 55.70 58.20
N ASN A 4 57.00 54.80 58.45
CA ASN A 4 56.16 54.14 57.46
C ASN A 4 55.19 55.16 56.82
N PRO A 5 55.23 55.42 55.49
CA PRO A 5 54.44 56.46 54.83
C PRO A 5 52.92 56.27 54.98
N GLN A 6 52.45 55.04 55.18
CA GLN A 6 51.03 54.74 55.45
C GLN A 6 50.55 55.33 56.78
N LEU A 7 51.44 55.53 57.75
CA LEU A 7 51.11 56.08 59.06
C LEU A 7 50.96 57.61 59.03
N VAL A 8 51.62 58.27 58.08
CA VAL A 8 51.52 59.73 57.87
C VAL A 8 50.14 60.10 57.32
N GLU A 9 49.61 59.28 56.41
CA GLU A 9 48.29 59.50 55.82
C GLU A 9 47.17 59.30 56.85
N LEU A 10 47.30 58.25 57.68
CA LEU A 10 46.43 58.03 58.84
C LEU A 10 46.51 59.16 59.87
N GLN A 11 47.71 59.66 60.19
CA GLN A 11 47.87 60.82 61.07
C GLN A 11 47.25 62.09 60.50
N SER A 12 47.38 62.33 59.20
CA SER A 12 46.78 63.49 58.51
C SER A 12 45.26 63.45 58.62
N LYS A 13 44.66 62.28 58.37
CA LYS A 13 43.21 62.09 58.42
C LYS A 13 42.65 62.27 59.83
N VAL A 14 43.28 61.65 60.84
CA VAL A 14 42.89 61.81 62.24
C VAL A 14 43.05 63.26 62.70
N ARG A 15 44.11 63.97 62.27
CA ARG A 15 44.27 65.39 62.58
C ARG A 15 43.20 66.26 61.94
N SER A 16 42.80 65.97 60.71
CA SER A 16 41.71 66.68 60.03
C SER A 16 40.40 66.48 60.76
N ASP A 17 40.06 65.23 61.10
CA ASP A 17 38.80 64.91 61.79
C ASP A 17 38.76 65.54 63.19
N VAL A 18 39.83 65.40 63.99
CA VAL A 18 39.90 66.01 65.33
C VAL A 18 39.88 67.53 65.25
N SER A 19 40.55 68.14 64.26
CA SER A 19 40.52 69.60 64.09
C SER A 19 39.14 70.10 63.69
N SER A 20 38.43 69.36 62.83
CA SER A 20 37.07 69.69 62.43
C SER A 20 36.08 69.55 63.59
N GLU A 21 36.19 68.49 64.40
CA GLU A 21 35.33 68.29 65.58
C GLU A 21 35.65 69.31 66.68
N TYR A 22 36.93 69.64 66.87
CA TYR A 22 37.36 70.70 67.80
C TYR A 22 36.87 72.08 67.35
N TRP A 23 36.96 72.39 66.05
CA TRP A 23 36.46 73.65 65.50
C TRP A 23 34.93 73.77 65.65
N LEU A 24 34.20 72.67 65.37
CA LEU A 24 32.76 72.61 65.60
C LEU A 24 32.40 72.70 67.09
N ARG A 25 33.17 72.08 67.99
CA ARG A 25 32.92 72.25 69.44
C ARG A 25 33.21 73.67 69.92
N MET A 26 34.28 74.29 69.44
CA MET A 26 34.63 75.66 69.82
C MET A 26 33.64 76.70 69.31
N ASN A 27 33.08 76.50 68.11
CA ASN A 27 32.17 77.46 67.48
C ASN A 27 30.68 77.10 67.62
N CYS A 28 30.33 75.84 67.88
CA CYS A 28 28.93 75.38 67.86
C CYS A 28 28.50 74.61 69.13
N ALA A 29 29.39 74.18 70.04
CA ALA A 29 28.97 73.43 71.24
C ALA A 29 28.57 74.31 72.44
N TYR A 30 28.78 75.62 72.39
CA TYR A 30 28.25 76.57 73.38
C TYR A 30 27.44 77.67 72.69
N PRO A 31 26.17 77.41 72.33
CA PRO A 31 25.31 78.37 71.62
C PRO A 31 25.19 79.69 72.40
N ASP A 32 25.20 79.61 73.72
CA ASP A 32 24.91 80.72 74.63
C ASP A 32 25.96 81.84 74.63
N LYS A 33 27.15 81.62 74.04
CA LYS A 33 28.21 82.66 73.95
C LYS A 33 28.39 83.26 72.55
N GLN A 34 27.72 82.73 71.52
CA GLN A 34 27.64 83.36 70.18
C GLN A 34 26.23 83.83 69.82
N LEU A 35 25.23 83.52 70.64
CA LEU A 35 23.94 84.18 70.62
C LEU A 35 24.05 85.54 71.30
N PHE A 36 24.49 86.57 70.55
CA PHE A 36 23.92 87.92 70.56
C PHE A 36 24.73 88.85 69.64
N ASP A 37 25.04 88.43 68.40
CA ASP A 37 25.10 89.43 67.34
C ASP A 37 23.66 89.74 66.90
N TRP A 38 23.00 90.58 67.68
CA TRP A 38 21.71 91.17 67.31
C TRP A 38 21.79 91.96 65.99
N GLY A 39 22.96 92.16 65.39
CA GLY A 39 23.14 92.69 64.05
C GLY A 39 22.56 91.80 62.95
N MET A 40 22.57 90.47 63.11
CA MET A 40 22.06 89.54 62.09
C MET A 40 20.54 89.28 62.17
N MET A 41 19.89 89.56 63.31
CA MET A 41 18.42 89.56 63.45
C MET A 41 17.80 90.94 63.23
N ARG A 42 18.59 92.00 63.04
CA ARG A 42 18.05 93.24 62.47
C ARG A 42 17.74 92.98 61.00
N LEU A 43 16.46 92.73 60.69
CA LEU A 43 15.93 93.05 59.38
C LEU A 43 16.47 94.43 59.01
N ARG A 44 17.13 94.57 57.86
CA ARG A 44 17.51 95.89 57.33
C ARG A 44 16.24 96.74 57.37
N ARG A 45 16.15 97.67 58.33
CA ARG A 45 15.17 98.75 58.23
C ARG A 45 15.50 99.48 56.93
N PRO A 46 14.54 99.65 56.00
CA PRO A 46 14.75 100.55 54.89
C PRO A 46 15.10 101.92 55.50
N LEU A 47 16.08 102.63 54.91
CA LEU A 47 16.29 104.03 55.24
C LEU A 47 14.94 104.75 55.10
N TYR A 48 14.58 105.51 56.14
CA TYR A 48 13.34 106.27 56.25
C TYR A 48 12.86 106.82 54.90
N GLY A 49 11.72 106.31 54.47
CA GLY A 49 10.92 106.82 53.37
C GLY A 49 9.49 106.38 53.60
N VAL A 50 8.63 107.33 53.96
CA VAL A 50 7.16 107.29 54.11
C VAL A 50 6.50 105.99 53.57
N GLY A 51 6.01 105.14 54.48
CA GLY A 51 5.21 103.95 54.15
C GLY A 51 4.52 103.36 55.39
N ASP A 52 3.21 103.15 55.29
CA ASP A 52 2.27 102.79 56.38
C ASP A 52 2.56 101.40 57.01
N ALA A 53 2.47 101.27 58.33
CA ALA A 53 2.75 100.03 59.07
C ALA A 53 1.72 98.92 58.79
N PHE A 54 0.48 99.28 58.45
CA PHE A 54 -0.53 98.32 57.99
C PHE A 54 -0.20 97.72 56.61
N ALA A 55 0.63 98.38 55.81
CA ALA A 55 1.06 97.86 54.52
C ALA A 55 2.08 96.71 54.63
N MET A 56 2.92 96.68 55.69
CA MET A 56 3.92 95.62 55.89
C MET A 56 3.31 94.28 56.35
N GLU A 57 2.33 94.28 57.25
CA GLU A 57 1.63 93.04 57.67
C GLU A 57 0.78 92.47 56.53
N ALA A 58 0.14 93.34 55.75
CA ALA A 58 -0.54 92.94 54.52
C ALA A 58 0.45 92.31 53.53
N ASP A 59 1.62 92.91 53.30
CA ASP A 59 2.67 92.38 52.41
C ASP A 59 3.21 91.01 52.85
N ASP A 60 3.34 90.76 54.15
CA ASP A 60 3.79 89.48 54.69
C ASP A 60 2.72 88.37 54.53
N GLN A 61 1.44 88.71 54.69
CA GLN A 61 0.34 87.80 54.34
C GLN A 61 0.27 87.52 52.83
N PHE A 62 0.49 88.52 51.97
CA PHE A 62 0.53 88.33 50.52
C PHE A 62 1.75 87.50 50.07
N ARG A 63 2.87 87.54 50.79
CA ARG A 63 4.03 86.65 50.58
C ARG A 63 3.70 85.22 50.96
N LYS A 64 3.18 84.97 52.17
CA LYS A 64 2.78 83.64 52.62
C LYS A 64 1.70 83.02 51.73
N LYS A 65 0.73 83.82 51.26
CA LYS A 65 -0.28 83.39 50.28
C LYS A 65 0.33 83.00 48.93
N ARG A 66 1.29 83.78 48.42
CA ARG A 66 2.03 83.44 47.19
C ARG A 66 2.86 82.16 47.34
N ASP A 67 3.51 81.97 48.48
CA ASP A 67 4.35 80.79 48.71
C ASP A 67 3.50 79.53 48.92
N ALA A 68 2.35 79.65 49.60
CA ALA A 68 1.37 78.56 49.68
C ALA A 68 0.77 78.21 48.30
N GLU A 69 0.47 79.22 47.47
CA GLU A 69 -0.01 79.00 46.10
C GLU A 69 1.06 78.33 45.22
N ARG A 70 2.34 78.71 45.38
CA ARG A 70 3.47 78.05 44.71
C ARG A 70 3.62 76.59 45.12
N LEU A 71 3.56 76.29 46.42
CA LEU A 71 3.60 74.92 46.94
C LEU A 71 2.42 74.09 46.42
N SER A 72 1.20 74.64 46.42
CA SER A 72 0.02 73.96 45.88
C SER A 72 0.15 73.66 44.38
N ARG A 73 0.71 74.59 43.59
CA ARG A 73 0.97 74.35 42.16
C ARG A 73 2.03 73.27 41.94
N LEU A 74 3.09 73.24 42.76
CA LEU A 74 4.11 72.20 42.68
C LEU A 74 3.54 70.82 43.04
N GLU A 75 2.71 70.72 44.08
CA GLU A 75 2.02 69.47 44.44
C GLU A 75 1.06 69.00 43.33
N GLU A 76 0.36 69.92 42.68
CA GLU A 76 -0.54 69.60 41.55
C GLU A 76 0.23 69.17 40.30
N GLU A 77 1.36 69.80 40.01
CA GLU A 77 2.30 69.36 38.97
C GLU A 77 2.87 67.96 39.25
N GLU A 78 3.21 67.66 40.51
CA GLU A 78 3.67 66.32 40.89
C GLU A 78 2.56 65.27 40.74
N LYS A 79 1.33 65.58 41.15
CA LYS A 79 0.17 64.71 40.92
C LYS A 79 -0.06 64.45 39.42
N ASN A 80 0.02 65.49 38.60
CA ASN A 80 -0.11 65.38 37.14
C ASN A 80 1.04 64.55 36.53
N ARG A 81 2.28 64.69 37.03
CA ARG A 81 3.42 63.85 36.63
C ARG A 81 3.20 62.39 37.03
N LEU A 82 2.67 62.12 38.21
CA LEU A 82 2.34 60.76 38.66
C LEU A 82 1.23 60.15 37.82
N GLU A 83 0.17 60.89 37.50
CA GLU A 83 -0.90 60.43 36.61
C GLU A 83 -0.40 60.14 35.21
N THR A 84 0.41 61.02 34.63
CA THR A 84 0.98 60.79 33.29
C THR A 84 1.90 59.59 33.26
N ARG A 85 2.69 59.33 34.32
CA ARG A 85 3.48 58.09 34.45
C ARG A 85 2.57 56.85 34.51
N LYS A 86 1.50 56.89 35.31
CA LYS A 86 0.53 55.78 35.37
C LYS A 86 -0.11 55.51 34.01
N ARG A 87 -0.57 56.56 33.31
CA ARG A 87 -1.17 56.45 31.98
C ARG A 87 -0.18 55.87 30.95
N LYS A 88 1.08 56.32 30.97
CA LYS A 88 2.13 55.78 30.10
C LYS A 88 2.40 54.30 30.37
N PHE A 89 2.53 53.91 31.64
CA PHE A 89 2.73 52.52 32.04
C PHE A 89 1.60 51.60 31.53
N PHE A 90 0.34 51.99 31.73
CA PHE A 90 -0.78 51.21 31.20
C PHE A 90 -0.85 51.20 29.67
N ALA A 91 -0.49 52.30 29.01
CA ALA A 91 -0.42 52.35 27.56
C ALA A 91 0.66 51.42 26.99
N GLU A 92 1.83 51.34 27.62
CA GLU A 92 2.89 50.41 27.26
C GLU A 92 2.46 48.95 27.42
N ILE A 93 1.79 48.61 28.54
CA ILE A 93 1.22 47.27 28.74
C ILE A 93 0.21 46.92 27.65
N LEU A 94 -0.73 47.83 27.35
CA LEU A 94 -1.74 47.60 26.33
C LEU A 94 -1.13 47.44 24.93
N ASN A 95 -0.08 48.20 24.60
CA ASN A 95 0.64 48.05 23.36
C ASN A 95 1.38 46.71 23.28
N ALA A 96 2.05 46.29 24.36
CA ALA A 96 2.72 44.99 24.41
C ALA A 96 1.73 43.82 24.26
N VAL A 97 0.55 43.90 24.89
CA VAL A 97 -0.52 42.89 24.73
C VAL A 97 -1.02 42.86 23.29
N ARG A 98 -1.21 44.02 22.66
CA ARG A 98 -1.63 44.11 21.25
C ARG A 98 -0.60 43.53 20.29
N GLU A 99 0.68 43.84 20.48
CA GLU A 99 1.77 43.29 19.69
C GLU A 99 1.88 41.77 19.84
N PHE A 100 1.77 41.26 21.07
CA PHE A 100 1.76 39.83 21.34
C PHE A 100 0.59 39.13 20.62
N GLN A 101 -0.61 39.72 20.67
CA GLN A 101 -1.77 39.18 19.99
C GLN A 101 -1.59 39.14 18.47
N LEU A 102 -1.02 40.20 17.87
CA LEU A 102 -0.70 40.23 16.44
C LEU A 102 0.37 39.19 16.08
N GLN A 103 1.37 38.98 16.93
CA GLN A 103 2.41 37.96 16.73
C GLN A 103 1.81 36.54 16.76
N VAL A 104 0.91 36.26 17.70
CA VAL A 104 0.18 34.98 17.78
C VAL A 104 -0.66 34.76 16.52
N GLN A 105 -1.41 35.77 16.07
CA GLN A 105 -2.19 35.68 14.84
C GLN A 105 -1.33 35.44 13.60
N ALA A 106 -0.20 36.16 13.47
CA ALA A 106 0.74 35.97 12.38
C ALA A 106 1.36 34.56 12.39
N SER A 107 1.65 34.00 13.58
CA SER A 107 2.15 32.62 13.73
C SER A 107 1.11 31.59 13.31
N LEU A 108 -0.15 31.76 13.75
CA LEU A 108 -1.26 30.89 13.37
C LEU A 108 -1.52 30.93 11.86
N LYS A 109 -1.50 32.11 11.24
CA LYS A 109 -1.64 32.27 9.78
C LYS A 109 -0.54 31.55 9.01
N ARG A 110 0.72 31.68 9.46
CA ARG A 110 1.86 30.94 8.88
C ARG A 110 1.71 29.42 9.03
N ARG A 111 1.21 28.95 10.17
CA ARG A 111 0.91 27.52 10.39
C ARG A 111 -0.18 27.03 9.45
N LYS A 112 -1.28 27.77 9.31
CA LYS A 112 -2.38 27.43 8.40
C LYS A 112 -1.91 27.36 6.95
N GLN A 113 -1.15 28.36 6.48
CA GLN A 113 -0.64 28.40 5.11
C GLN A 113 0.26 27.20 4.78
N ARG A 114 1.10 26.75 5.73
CA ARG A 114 1.89 25.52 5.55
C ARG A 114 1.00 24.28 5.42
N ASN A 115 0.00 24.14 6.30
CA ASN A 115 -0.94 23.01 6.25
C ASN A 115 -1.73 22.99 4.94
N ASP A 116 -2.23 24.14 4.49
CA ASP A 116 -2.95 24.26 3.22
C ASP A 116 -2.04 23.88 2.03
N GLY A 117 -0.76 24.27 2.07
CA GLY A 117 0.24 23.86 1.08
C GLY A 117 0.47 22.35 1.04
N VAL A 118 0.55 21.70 2.21
CA VAL A 118 0.69 20.23 2.33
C VAL A 118 -0.57 19.53 1.80
N GLN A 119 -1.76 20.00 2.16
CA GLN A 119 -3.03 19.46 1.65
C GLN A 119 -3.12 19.57 0.12
N ALA A 120 -2.76 20.72 -0.45
CA ALA A 120 -2.71 20.91 -1.89
C ALA A 120 -1.69 19.99 -2.57
N TRP A 121 -0.54 19.75 -1.93
CA TRP A 121 0.46 18.79 -2.42
C TRP A 121 -0.11 17.37 -2.46
N HIS A 122 -0.75 16.90 -1.38
CA HIS A 122 -1.41 15.58 -1.36
C HIS A 122 -2.54 15.47 -2.37
N GLY A 123 -3.30 16.55 -2.61
CA GLY A 123 -4.32 16.61 -3.65
C GLY A 123 -3.73 16.41 -5.05
N ARG A 124 -2.64 17.12 -5.37
CA ARG A 124 -1.92 16.96 -6.65
C ARG A 124 -1.31 15.57 -6.82
N GLN A 125 -0.79 14.96 -5.75
CA GLN A 125 -0.27 13.59 -5.79
C GLN A 125 -1.37 12.57 -6.09
N ARG A 126 -2.54 12.69 -5.44
CA ARG A 126 -3.70 11.84 -5.74
C ARG A 126 -4.15 11.96 -7.20
N GLN A 127 -4.19 13.17 -7.76
CA GLN A 127 -4.52 13.37 -9.17
C GLN A 127 -3.48 12.77 -10.14
N ARG A 128 -2.18 12.82 -9.78
CA ARG A 128 -1.12 12.17 -10.57
C ARG A 128 -1.26 10.65 -10.55
N ALA A 129 -1.54 10.07 -9.38
CA ALA A 129 -1.77 8.64 -9.22
C ALA A 129 -2.96 8.16 -10.05
N THR A 130 -4.11 8.85 -9.98
CA THR A 130 -5.31 8.47 -10.76
C THR A 130 -5.11 8.61 -12.27
N ARG A 131 -4.35 9.62 -12.73
CA ARG A 131 -3.97 9.73 -14.15
C ARG A 131 -3.05 8.58 -14.59
N ALA A 132 -2.06 8.24 -13.79
CA ALA A 132 -1.16 7.12 -14.08
C ALA A 132 -1.92 5.78 -14.15
N GLU A 133 -2.90 5.57 -13.26
CA GLU A 133 -3.76 4.39 -13.27
C GLU A 133 -4.66 4.32 -14.52
N LYS A 134 -5.25 5.46 -14.93
CA LYS A 134 -6.01 5.54 -16.19
C LYS A 134 -5.17 5.19 -17.42
N LEU A 135 -3.93 5.69 -17.49
CA LEU A 135 -3.01 5.37 -18.59
C LEU A 135 -2.63 3.89 -18.60
N ARG A 136 -2.39 3.30 -17.43
CA ARG A 136 -2.15 1.85 -17.29
C ARG A 136 -3.33 1.03 -17.81
N PHE A 137 -4.54 1.41 -17.41
CA PHE A 137 -5.76 0.72 -17.85
C PHE A 137 -6.01 0.90 -19.36
N GLN A 138 -5.67 2.05 -19.93
CA GLN A 138 -5.76 2.29 -21.36
C GLN A 138 -4.76 1.45 -22.16
N ALA A 139 -3.53 1.27 -21.67
CA ALA A 139 -2.54 0.38 -22.29
C ALA A 139 -2.99 -1.09 -22.27
N LEU A 140 -3.57 -1.56 -21.15
CA LEU A 140 -4.17 -2.90 -21.07
C LEU A 140 -5.33 -3.07 -22.06
N LYS A 141 -6.19 -2.04 -22.21
CA LYS A 141 -7.30 -2.05 -23.16
C LYS A 141 -6.88 -2.03 -24.63
N ALA A 142 -5.71 -1.47 -24.93
CA ALA A 142 -5.15 -1.42 -26.27
C ALA A 142 -4.34 -2.68 -26.63
N ASP A 143 -4.28 -3.67 -25.73
CA ASP A 143 -3.45 -4.88 -25.82
C ASP A 143 -1.95 -4.58 -26.04
N ASP A 144 -1.50 -3.37 -25.68
CA ASP A 144 -0.10 -2.94 -25.77
C ASP A 144 0.64 -3.34 -24.48
N GLN A 145 1.03 -4.61 -24.44
CA GLN A 145 1.73 -5.21 -23.31
C GLN A 145 3.10 -4.59 -23.07
N GLU A 146 3.77 -4.09 -24.12
CA GLU A 146 5.09 -3.45 -24.01
C GLU A 146 5.00 -2.07 -23.35
N ALA A 147 3.99 -1.27 -23.68
CA ALA A 147 3.72 -0.01 -23.01
C ALA A 147 3.39 -0.20 -21.52
N TYR A 148 2.61 -1.24 -21.18
CA TYR A 148 2.32 -1.58 -19.78
C TYR A 148 3.60 -1.93 -19.01
N MET A 149 4.45 -2.79 -19.57
CA MET A 149 5.70 -3.21 -18.93
C MET A 149 6.70 -2.06 -18.78
N ARG A 150 6.72 -1.10 -19.72
CA ARG A 150 7.50 0.14 -19.59
C ARG A 150 7.04 0.98 -18.41
N MET A 151 5.73 1.17 -18.27
CA MET A 151 5.13 1.88 -17.12
C MET A 151 5.37 1.17 -15.78
N VAL A 152 5.43 -0.17 -15.77
CA VAL A 152 5.76 -0.94 -14.56
C VAL A 152 7.22 -0.79 -14.18
N LYS A 153 8.16 -0.88 -15.15
CA LYS A 153 9.59 -0.62 -14.94
C LYS A 153 9.83 0.79 -14.40
N GLU A 154 9.14 1.80 -14.95
CA GLU A 154 9.21 3.18 -14.48
C GLU A 154 8.69 3.35 -13.05
N SER A 155 7.68 2.57 -12.65
CA SER A 155 7.05 2.70 -11.35
C SER A 155 7.89 2.19 -10.18
N LYS A 156 9.05 1.57 -10.43
CA LYS A 156 10.01 1.04 -9.43
C LYS A 156 9.35 0.24 -8.29
N ASN A 157 8.22 -0.40 -8.56
CA ASN A 157 7.54 -1.24 -7.57
C ASN A 157 8.26 -2.59 -7.51
N GLU A 158 9.19 -2.73 -6.56
CA GLU A 158 10.03 -3.93 -6.37
C GLU A 158 9.22 -5.22 -6.26
N ARG A 159 8.04 -5.15 -5.64
CA ARG A 159 7.15 -6.31 -5.52
C ARG A 159 6.57 -6.75 -6.87
N LEU A 160 6.18 -5.80 -7.72
CA LEU A 160 5.61 -6.11 -9.04
C LEU A 160 6.68 -6.66 -9.97
N THR A 161 7.88 -6.09 -9.96
CA THR A 161 9.01 -6.61 -10.74
C THR A 161 9.43 -8.00 -10.28
N MET A 162 9.42 -8.27 -8.97
CA MET A 162 9.69 -9.60 -8.42
C MET A 162 8.64 -10.63 -8.87
N LEU A 163 7.35 -10.28 -8.82
CA LEU A 163 6.28 -11.16 -9.26
C LEU A 163 6.38 -11.46 -10.75
N LEU A 164 6.58 -10.44 -11.58
CA LEU A 164 6.75 -10.63 -13.02
C LEU A 164 7.97 -11.48 -13.36
N LYS A 165 9.08 -11.31 -12.62
CA LYS A 165 10.26 -12.17 -12.78
C LYS A 165 9.94 -13.62 -12.45
N LYS A 166 9.29 -13.89 -11.32
CA LYS A 166 8.84 -15.24 -10.94
C LYS A 166 7.89 -15.84 -11.98
N THR A 167 6.98 -15.05 -12.53
CA THR A 167 6.08 -15.50 -13.60
C THR A 167 6.87 -15.86 -14.86
N ASN A 168 7.87 -15.06 -15.23
CA ASN A 168 8.72 -15.32 -16.38
C ASN A 168 9.53 -16.61 -16.19
N ASP A 169 10.11 -16.82 -15.00
CA ASP A 169 10.86 -18.04 -14.67
C ASP A 169 9.96 -19.29 -14.82
N LEU A 170 8.71 -19.21 -14.32
CA LEU A 170 7.74 -20.30 -14.47
C LEU A 170 7.37 -20.58 -15.93
N LEU A 171 7.22 -19.55 -16.76
CA LEU A 171 6.89 -19.70 -18.18
C LEU A 171 8.04 -20.35 -18.97
N VAL A 172 9.29 -20.01 -18.64
CA VAL A 172 10.47 -20.66 -19.21
C VAL A 172 10.51 -22.13 -18.81
N ASP A 173 10.28 -22.43 -17.53
CA ASP A 173 10.23 -23.82 -17.04
C ASP A 173 9.13 -24.65 -17.72
N LEU A 174 7.95 -24.04 -17.91
CA LEU A 174 6.83 -24.61 -18.65
C LEU A 174 7.21 -24.88 -20.11
N GLY A 175 7.80 -23.90 -20.81
CA GLY A 175 8.26 -24.05 -22.19
C GLY A 175 9.29 -25.17 -22.35
N ALA A 176 10.27 -25.23 -21.45
CA ALA A 176 11.29 -26.29 -21.44
C ALA A 176 10.71 -27.67 -21.11
N ALA A 177 9.67 -27.75 -20.27
CA ALA A 177 8.95 -29.00 -20.02
C ALA A 177 8.20 -29.48 -21.27
N VAL A 178 7.53 -28.58 -21.98
CA VAL A 178 6.84 -28.89 -23.27
C VAL A 178 7.84 -29.41 -24.30
N GLN A 179 9.01 -28.77 -24.41
CA GLN A 179 10.03 -29.13 -25.39
C GLN A 179 10.68 -30.50 -25.09
N ARG A 180 10.94 -30.80 -23.82
CA ARG A 180 11.43 -32.13 -23.38
C ARG A 180 10.43 -33.25 -23.67
N GLN A 181 9.14 -33.00 -23.45
CA GLN A 181 8.10 -33.98 -23.79
C GLN A 181 8.00 -34.22 -25.30
N LYS A 182 8.19 -33.18 -26.12
CA LYS A 182 8.25 -33.32 -27.58
C LYS A 182 9.41 -34.23 -28.02
N ALA A 183 10.61 -34.03 -27.46
CA ALA A 183 11.78 -34.86 -27.77
C ALA A 183 11.57 -36.35 -27.43
N SER A 184 10.82 -36.65 -26.37
CA SER A 184 10.51 -38.05 -26.00
C SER A 184 9.51 -38.75 -26.92
N LYS A 185 8.77 -38.02 -27.76
CA LYS A 185 7.80 -38.58 -28.73
C LYS A 185 8.38 -38.77 -30.14
N SER A 186 9.50 -38.14 -30.47
CA SER A 186 10.10 -38.18 -31.81
C SER A 186 11.14 -39.29 -31.97
N GLU A 187 10.83 -40.51 -31.50
CA GLU A 187 11.59 -41.73 -31.83
C GLU A 187 10.80 -42.56 -32.86
N THR A 188 10.60 -42.01 -34.05
CA THR A 188 10.31 -42.77 -35.27
C THR A 188 11.24 -42.24 -36.35
N PRO A 189 12.14 -43.06 -36.94
CA PRO A 189 13.11 -42.58 -37.90
C PRO A 189 12.45 -42.45 -39.27
N ASP A 190 12.16 -41.23 -39.71
CA ASP A 190 12.11 -40.97 -41.16
C ASP A 190 12.48 -39.51 -41.54
N LEU A 191 13.52 -39.48 -42.36
CA LEU A 191 14.12 -38.50 -43.28
C LEU A 191 13.47 -37.11 -43.55
N LEU A 192 14.37 -36.09 -43.50
CA LEU A 192 14.39 -34.73 -44.13
C LEU A 192 13.91 -33.52 -43.31
N PRO A 193 14.44 -32.31 -43.59
CA PRO A 193 15.85 -31.89 -43.61
C PRO A 193 16.16 -30.91 -42.47
N GLU A 194 17.43 -30.78 -42.12
CA GLU A 194 17.94 -29.79 -41.18
C GLU A 194 17.69 -28.37 -41.73
N GLU A 195 16.71 -27.66 -41.16
CA GLU A 195 16.71 -26.20 -41.15
C GLU A 195 16.95 -25.72 -39.72
N ASP A 196 18.04 -24.98 -39.60
CA ASP A 196 18.66 -24.44 -38.41
C ASP A 196 17.65 -23.81 -37.44
N VAL A 197 17.38 -24.50 -36.33
CA VAL A 197 16.93 -23.84 -35.10
C VAL A 197 18.17 -23.72 -34.23
N GLU A 198 18.89 -22.60 -34.40
CA GLU A 198 20.01 -22.22 -33.54
C GLU A 198 19.62 -22.39 -32.07
N ILE A 199 20.18 -23.42 -31.45
CA ILE A 199 20.21 -23.61 -30.02
C ILE A 199 21.19 -22.57 -29.47
N LEU A 200 20.69 -21.41 -29.05
CA LEU A 200 21.38 -20.61 -28.04
C LEU A 200 21.10 -21.26 -26.68
N ASN A 201 21.88 -22.29 -26.38
CA ASN A 201 22.30 -22.60 -25.02
C ASN A 201 23.10 -21.39 -24.51
N THR A 202 22.42 -20.30 -24.21
CA THR A 202 23.02 -19.25 -23.39
C THR A 202 22.95 -19.78 -21.97
N ASP A 203 24.00 -20.50 -21.56
CA ASP A 203 24.42 -20.48 -20.17
C ASP A 203 24.25 -19.03 -19.67
N PRO A 204 23.63 -18.79 -18.50
CA PRO A 204 23.57 -17.45 -17.95
C PRO A 204 25.01 -17.07 -17.54
N GLY A 205 25.79 -16.62 -18.52
CA GLY A 205 27.06 -15.98 -18.27
C GLY A 205 26.81 -14.78 -17.35
N PRO A 206 27.77 -14.38 -16.51
CA PRO A 206 27.55 -13.42 -15.42
C PRO A 206 27.16 -11.99 -15.87
N ASN A 207 26.97 -11.77 -17.18
CA ASN A 207 26.71 -10.47 -17.82
C ASN A 207 25.61 -10.51 -18.89
N GLY A 208 24.70 -11.49 -18.87
CA GLY A 208 23.49 -11.47 -19.70
C GLY A 208 22.58 -10.29 -19.32
N LYS A 209 22.27 -9.41 -20.28
CA LYS A 209 21.40 -8.23 -20.09
C LYS A 209 20.10 -8.64 -19.39
N THR A 210 19.93 -8.24 -18.15
CA THR A 210 18.74 -8.43 -17.30
C THR A 210 17.55 -7.57 -17.77
N GLY A 211 17.30 -7.54 -19.08
CA GLY A 211 16.54 -6.50 -19.74
C GLY A 211 15.13 -6.88 -20.14
N ASP A 212 14.89 -8.12 -20.56
CA ASP A 212 13.62 -8.46 -21.20
C ASP A 212 12.75 -9.38 -20.31
N LEU A 213 11.90 -8.74 -19.49
CA LEU A 213 10.89 -9.45 -18.68
C LEU A 213 9.84 -10.20 -19.52
N LEU A 214 9.86 -10.05 -20.85
CA LEU A 214 8.92 -10.67 -21.78
C LEU A 214 9.52 -11.85 -22.55
N GLU A 215 10.79 -12.16 -22.36
CA GLU A 215 11.49 -13.19 -23.13
C GLU A 215 10.89 -14.58 -22.91
N GLY A 216 10.57 -14.94 -21.67
CA GLY A 216 9.93 -16.22 -21.36
C GLY A 216 8.48 -16.31 -21.86
N GLN A 217 7.74 -15.20 -21.86
CA GLN A 217 6.40 -15.15 -22.45
C GLN A 217 6.45 -15.30 -23.98
N ARG A 218 7.41 -14.65 -24.66
CA ARG A 218 7.60 -14.79 -26.11
C ARG A 218 8.06 -16.19 -26.49
N GLN A 219 8.96 -16.78 -25.71
CA GLN A 219 9.40 -18.16 -25.91
C GLN A 219 8.25 -19.15 -25.69
N TYR A 220 7.49 -19.00 -24.60
CA TYR A 220 6.29 -19.82 -24.36
C TYR A 220 5.26 -19.65 -25.49
N ASN A 221 4.93 -18.42 -25.86
CA ASN A 221 4.00 -18.14 -26.95
C ASN A 221 4.52 -18.69 -28.28
N SER A 222 5.82 -18.58 -28.60
CA SER A 222 6.41 -19.14 -29.82
C SER A 222 6.37 -20.66 -29.83
N VAL A 223 6.64 -21.33 -28.70
CA VAL A 223 6.51 -22.79 -28.58
C VAL A 223 5.06 -23.20 -28.76
N ILE A 224 4.11 -22.53 -28.09
CA ILE A 224 2.67 -22.77 -28.24
C ILE A 224 2.16 -22.44 -29.66
N HIS A 225 2.64 -21.38 -30.29
CA HIS A 225 2.28 -21.02 -31.65
C HIS A 225 2.87 -21.98 -32.68
N SER A 226 4.10 -22.46 -32.49
CA SER A 226 4.67 -23.53 -33.34
C SER A 226 3.91 -24.85 -33.19
N ILE A 227 3.34 -25.09 -32.00
CA ILE A 227 2.38 -26.16 -31.77
C ILE A 227 1.08 -25.88 -32.52
N GLN A 228 0.53 -24.65 -32.44
CA GLN A 228 -0.68 -24.24 -33.17
C GLN A 228 -0.52 -24.30 -34.70
N GLU A 229 0.67 -24.03 -35.23
CA GLU A 229 0.95 -24.03 -36.67
C GLU A 229 0.99 -25.47 -37.23
N LYS A 230 1.54 -26.43 -36.47
CA LYS A 230 1.33 -27.87 -36.76
C LYS A 230 -0.13 -28.31 -36.54
N LEU A 231 -0.88 -27.59 -35.71
CA LEU A 231 -2.27 -27.90 -35.35
C LEU A 231 -3.31 -27.46 -36.39
N TYR A 232 -3.04 -26.40 -37.16
CA TYR A 232 -3.91 -25.95 -38.25
C TYR A 232 -4.05 -26.99 -39.38
N CYS A 233 -3.22 -28.04 -39.36
CA CYS A 233 -3.31 -29.18 -40.28
C CYS A 233 -4.35 -30.24 -39.83
N THR A 234 -4.81 -30.22 -38.57
CA THR A 234 -5.96 -31.03 -38.09
C THR A 234 -7.07 -30.12 -37.61
N MET A 235 -7.74 -29.44 -38.54
CA MET A 235 -8.96 -28.70 -38.21
C MET A 235 -10.07 -29.67 -37.82
N VAL A 236 -10.47 -29.65 -36.55
CA VAL A 236 -11.73 -30.25 -36.14
C VAL A 236 -12.82 -29.23 -36.48
N THR A 237 -13.28 -29.27 -37.73
CA THR A 237 -14.36 -28.41 -38.24
C THR A 237 -15.75 -28.93 -37.90
N GLU A 238 -15.85 -30.19 -37.47
CA GLU A 238 -17.11 -30.89 -37.27
C GLU A 238 -17.20 -31.45 -35.85
N GLN A 239 -18.42 -31.45 -35.31
CA GLN A 239 -18.70 -32.07 -34.02
C GLN A 239 -18.52 -33.60 -34.08
N PRO A 240 -18.16 -34.27 -32.97
CA PRO A 240 -18.05 -35.73 -32.93
C PRO A 240 -19.39 -36.36 -33.34
N ALA A 241 -19.39 -37.40 -34.17
CA ALA A 241 -20.63 -38.05 -34.63
C ALA A 241 -21.35 -38.78 -33.49
N MET A 242 -20.63 -39.12 -32.42
CA MET A 242 -21.21 -39.66 -31.19
C MET A 242 -22.07 -38.65 -30.41
N LEU A 243 -21.91 -37.34 -30.65
CA LEU A 243 -22.63 -36.31 -29.92
C LEU A 243 -24.05 -36.14 -30.49
N GLN A 244 -25.06 -36.29 -29.63
CA GLN A 244 -26.48 -36.19 -29.96
C GLN A 244 -27.12 -35.03 -29.20
N GLY A 245 -28.31 -34.56 -29.60
CA GLY A 245 -29.08 -33.58 -28.82
C GLY A 245 -28.87 -32.09 -29.15
N GLY A 246 -27.95 -31.74 -30.06
CA GLY A 246 -27.82 -30.36 -30.57
C GLY A 246 -26.52 -30.12 -31.35
N GLU A 247 -26.39 -28.93 -31.92
CA GLU A 247 -25.17 -28.48 -32.58
C GLU A 247 -24.27 -27.69 -31.63
N LEU A 248 -22.96 -27.95 -31.67
CA LEU A 248 -21.98 -27.17 -30.91
C LEU A 248 -21.87 -25.75 -31.47
N ARG A 249 -21.87 -24.75 -30.59
CA ARG A 249 -21.66 -23.36 -31.00
C ARG A 249 -20.20 -23.14 -31.43
N PRO A 250 -19.90 -22.15 -32.30
CA PRO A 250 -18.54 -21.93 -32.81
C PRO A 250 -17.47 -21.81 -31.71
N TYR A 251 -17.75 -21.04 -30.65
CA TYR A 251 -16.83 -20.90 -29.52
C TYR A 251 -16.62 -22.21 -28.72
N GLN A 252 -17.58 -23.13 -28.76
CA GLN A 252 -17.45 -24.45 -28.12
C GLN A 252 -16.58 -25.39 -28.97
N LEU A 253 -16.64 -25.26 -30.30
CA LEU A 253 -15.73 -25.95 -31.22
C LEU A 253 -14.29 -25.43 -31.07
N GLU A 254 -14.10 -24.12 -30.94
CA GLU A 254 -12.79 -23.53 -30.64
C GLU A 254 -12.24 -24.04 -29.29
N GLY A 255 -13.08 -24.10 -28.25
CA GLY A 255 -12.71 -24.67 -26.96
C GLY A 255 -12.35 -26.17 -27.03
N LEU A 256 -13.10 -26.95 -27.80
CA LEU A 256 -12.80 -28.35 -28.09
C LEU A 256 -11.46 -28.52 -28.82
N GLN A 257 -11.23 -27.74 -29.87
CA GLN A 257 -9.98 -27.76 -30.62
C GLN A 257 -8.79 -27.42 -29.73
N TRP A 258 -8.95 -26.42 -28.85
CA TRP A 258 -7.94 -26.05 -27.88
C TRP A 258 -7.64 -27.20 -26.89
N MET A 259 -8.67 -27.86 -26.34
CA MET A 259 -8.46 -29.01 -25.45
C MET A 259 -7.85 -30.21 -26.17
N LEU A 260 -8.24 -30.47 -27.42
CA LEU A 260 -7.64 -31.52 -28.24
C LEU A 260 -6.17 -31.25 -28.54
N SER A 261 -5.81 -29.98 -28.73
CA SER A 261 -4.42 -29.54 -28.85
C SER A 261 -3.63 -29.91 -27.60
N LEU A 262 -4.16 -29.56 -26.42
CA LEU A 262 -3.52 -29.90 -25.16
C LEU A 262 -3.35 -31.41 -25.00
N PHE A 263 -4.38 -32.18 -25.35
CA PHE A 263 -4.32 -33.64 -25.32
C PHE A 263 -3.21 -34.19 -26.24
N ASN A 264 -3.15 -33.75 -27.50
CA ASN A 264 -2.15 -34.21 -28.48
C ASN A 264 -0.71 -33.91 -28.04
N ASN A 265 -0.52 -32.73 -27.46
CA ASN A 265 0.78 -32.23 -27.01
C ASN A 265 1.15 -32.72 -25.61
N ASN A 266 0.34 -33.58 -25.01
CA ASN A 266 0.51 -34.03 -23.65
C ASN A 266 0.60 -32.89 -22.60
N LEU A 267 -0.16 -31.82 -22.80
CA LEU A 267 -0.22 -30.67 -21.92
C LEU A 267 -1.47 -30.70 -21.04
N ASN A 268 -1.34 -30.12 -19.86
CA ASN A 268 -2.47 -29.90 -18.95
C ASN A 268 -3.10 -28.54 -19.26
N GLY A 269 -4.43 -28.48 -19.21
CA GLY A 269 -5.19 -27.26 -19.49
C GLY A 269 -6.02 -26.79 -18.33
N ILE A 270 -6.27 -25.48 -18.31
CA ILE A 270 -7.31 -24.83 -17.51
C ILE A 270 -8.28 -24.13 -18.44
N LEU A 271 -9.53 -24.59 -18.48
CA LEU A 271 -10.61 -23.83 -19.11
C LEU A 271 -11.04 -22.70 -18.18
N ALA A 272 -10.95 -21.46 -18.68
CA ALA A 272 -11.28 -20.24 -17.94
C ALA A 272 -12.52 -19.52 -18.50
N ASP A 273 -13.36 -20.22 -19.27
CA ASP A 273 -14.58 -19.70 -19.89
C ASP A 273 -15.59 -19.19 -18.84
N GLU A 274 -16.31 -18.12 -19.17
CA GLU A 274 -17.42 -17.58 -18.39
C GLU A 274 -18.49 -18.64 -18.05
N MET A 275 -19.25 -18.37 -16.99
CA MET A 275 -20.36 -19.24 -16.56
C MET A 275 -21.46 -19.26 -17.63
N GLY A 276 -22.02 -20.45 -17.89
CA GLY A 276 -23.10 -20.62 -18.87
C GLY A 276 -22.65 -20.86 -20.33
N LEU A 277 -21.35 -20.81 -20.64
CA LEU A 277 -20.84 -21.12 -21.98
C LEU A 277 -20.89 -22.63 -22.34
N GLY A 278 -21.27 -23.50 -21.40
CA GLY A 278 -21.40 -24.94 -21.67
C GLY A 278 -20.09 -25.71 -21.57
N LYS A 279 -19.25 -25.38 -20.57
CA LYS A 279 -18.00 -26.11 -20.27
C LYS A 279 -18.19 -27.62 -20.09
N THR A 280 -19.32 -28.03 -19.51
CA THR A 280 -19.71 -29.43 -19.38
C THR A 280 -19.84 -30.10 -20.75
N ILE A 281 -20.52 -29.45 -21.70
CA ILE A 281 -20.71 -29.95 -23.06
C ILE A 281 -19.37 -30.00 -23.80
N GLN A 282 -18.52 -28.97 -23.68
CA GLN A 282 -17.16 -28.98 -24.23
C GLN A 282 -16.33 -30.17 -23.70
N THR A 283 -16.51 -30.53 -22.43
CA THR A 283 -15.80 -31.65 -21.81
C THR A 283 -16.33 -33.00 -22.30
N ILE A 284 -17.66 -33.14 -22.44
CA ILE A 284 -18.29 -34.34 -22.99
C ILE A 284 -17.88 -34.53 -24.44
N SER A 285 -17.88 -33.46 -25.24
CA SER A 285 -17.47 -33.51 -26.65
C SER A 285 -16.00 -33.90 -26.80
N LEU A 286 -15.14 -33.48 -25.88
CA LEU A 286 -13.76 -33.94 -25.83
C LEU A 286 -13.66 -35.45 -25.62
N ILE A 287 -14.36 -36.00 -24.62
CA ILE A 287 -14.34 -37.46 -24.37
C ILE A 287 -14.91 -38.21 -25.57
N ALA A 288 -16.04 -37.76 -26.12
CA ALA A 288 -16.65 -38.36 -27.30
C ALA A 288 -15.67 -38.40 -28.49
N TYR A 289 -14.97 -37.31 -28.76
CA TYR A 289 -13.94 -37.25 -29.79
C TYR A 289 -12.78 -38.22 -29.53
N LEU A 290 -12.33 -38.36 -28.28
CA LEU A 290 -11.25 -39.27 -27.92
C LEU A 290 -11.63 -40.74 -28.13
N VAL A 291 -12.89 -41.09 -27.81
CA VAL A 291 -13.44 -42.43 -28.01
C VAL A 291 -13.55 -42.73 -29.51
N GLU A 292 -14.13 -41.81 -30.28
CA GLU A 292 -14.44 -41.98 -31.69
C GLU A 292 -13.20 -41.97 -32.58
N ASN A 293 -12.34 -40.94 -32.45
CA ASN A 293 -11.25 -40.69 -33.40
C ASN A 293 -9.91 -41.27 -32.95
N LYS A 294 -9.69 -41.42 -31.63
CA LYS A 294 -8.42 -41.92 -31.08
C LYS A 294 -8.51 -43.32 -30.47
N GLY A 295 -9.72 -43.91 -30.43
CA GLY A 295 -9.95 -45.23 -29.83
C GLY A 295 -9.70 -45.29 -28.33
N VAL A 296 -9.61 -44.13 -27.65
CA VAL A 296 -9.38 -44.07 -26.20
C VAL A 296 -10.73 -44.15 -25.51
N THR A 297 -11.12 -45.36 -25.13
CA THR A 297 -12.44 -45.65 -24.57
C THR A 297 -12.57 -45.39 -23.06
N GLY A 298 -11.45 -45.22 -22.35
CA GLY A 298 -11.43 -45.02 -20.89
C GLY A 298 -10.51 -46.01 -20.19
N PRO A 299 -10.44 -45.97 -18.84
CA PRO A 299 -11.36 -45.27 -17.94
C PRO A 299 -10.99 -43.78 -17.72
N HIS A 300 -12.01 -42.92 -17.73
CA HIS A 300 -11.90 -41.48 -17.43
C HIS A 300 -12.57 -41.14 -16.09
N LEU A 301 -11.96 -40.24 -15.30
CA LEU A 301 -12.48 -39.80 -14.00
C LEU A 301 -12.98 -38.36 -14.07
N ILE A 302 -14.22 -38.13 -13.65
CA ILE A 302 -14.80 -36.79 -13.47
C ILE A 302 -15.04 -36.56 -11.99
N VAL A 303 -14.49 -35.45 -11.50
CA VAL A 303 -14.59 -35.02 -10.11
C VAL A 303 -15.38 -33.73 -10.07
N ALA A 304 -16.56 -33.76 -9.48
CA ALA A 304 -17.42 -32.57 -9.39
C ALA A 304 -18.06 -32.43 -7.99
N PRO A 305 -18.53 -31.24 -7.60
CA PRO A 305 -19.31 -31.08 -6.38
C PRO A 305 -20.55 -31.99 -6.36
N LYS A 306 -20.92 -32.48 -5.18
CA LYS A 306 -22.06 -33.40 -5.02
C LYS A 306 -23.37 -32.87 -5.63
N ALA A 307 -23.59 -31.56 -5.54
CA ALA A 307 -24.80 -30.91 -6.05
C ALA A 307 -24.95 -30.98 -7.58
N VAL A 308 -23.84 -31.10 -8.33
CA VAL A 308 -23.87 -31.08 -9.81
C VAL A 308 -23.75 -32.47 -10.43
N LEU A 309 -23.49 -33.53 -9.64
CA LEU A 309 -23.36 -34.89 -10.16
C LEU A 309 -24.60 -35.37 -10.95
N PRO A 310 -25.85 -35.13 -10.50
CA PRO A 310 -27.02 -35.54 -11.27
C PRO A 310 -27.09 -34.82 -12.63
N ASN A 311 -26.63 -33.56 -12.68
CA ASN A 311 -26.56 -32.82 -13.94
C ASN A 311 -25.58 -33.49 -14.90
N TRP A 312 -24.37 -33.82 -14.43
CA TRP A 312 -23.39 -34.53 -15.26
C TRP A 312 -23.94 -35.83 -15.84
N VAL A 313 -24.65 -36.65 -15.06
CA VAL A 313 -25.26 -37.91 -15.54
C VAL A 313 -26.32 -37.65 -16.61
N ASN A 314 -27.19 -36.65 -16.40
CA ASN A 314 -28.21 -36.27 -17.38
C ASN A 314 -27.60 -35.75 -18.68
N GLU A 315 -26.54 -34.95 -18.60
CA GLU A 315 -25.82 -34.41 -19.76
C GLU A 315 -25.16 -35.54 -20.56
N PHE A 316 -24.53 -36.53 -19.91
CA PHE A 316 -24.00 -37.72 -20.61
C PHE A 316 -25.12 -38.53 -21.27
N SER A 317 -26.25 -38.72 -20.60
CA SER A 317 -27.39 -39.46 -21.16
C SER A 317 -28.02 -38.76 -22.36
N THR A 318 -28.00 -37.43 -22.37
CA THR A 318 -28.60 -36.59 -23.42
C THR A 318 -27.65 -36.44 -24.61
N TRP A 319 -26.39 -36.08 -24.34
CA TRP A 319 -25.42 -35.70 -25.38
C TRP A 319 -24.58 -36.86 -25.88
N ALA A 320 -24.31 -37.88 -25.07
CA ALA A 320 -23.44 -38.98 -25.46
C ALA A 320 -23.91 -40.32 -24.87
N PRO A 321 -25.10 -40.82 -25.26
CA PRO A 321 -25.69 -42.04 -24.69
C PRO A 321 -24.86 -43.30 -24.97
N SER A 322 -24.01 -43.27 -26.00
CA SER A 322 -23.09 -44.37 -26.34
C SER A 322 -21.92 -44.52 -25.36
N ILE A 323 -21.70 -43.54 -24.48
CA ILE A 323 -20.62 -43.55 -23.48
C ILE A 323 -21.19 -44.02 -22.14
N ALA A 324 -20.70 -45.15 -21.62
CA ALA A 324 -21.13 -45.68 -20.33
C ALA A 324 -20.54 -44.84 -19.19
N ALA A 325 -21.35 -43.91 -18.67
CA ALA A 325 -21.04 -43.06 -17.52
C ALA A 325 -21.64 -43.64 -16.22
N VAL A 326 -20.79 -43.98 -15.26
CA VAL A 326 -21.18 -44.56 -13.97
C VAL A 326 -21.05 -43.51 -12.86
N LEU A 327 -22.12 -43.31 -12.10
CA LEU A 327 -22.12 -42.45 -10.92
C LEU A 327 -21.64 -43.22 -9.68
N TYR A 328 -20.49 -42.82 -9.14
CA TYR A 328 -19.98 -43.31 -7.87
C TYR A 328 -20.38 -42.38 -6.72
N ASP A 329 -21.59 -42.61 -6.20
CA ASP A 329 -22.14 -42.02 -4.97
C ASP A 329 -23.00 -43.07 -4.24
N GLY A 330 -23.35 -42.82 -2.98
CA GLY A 330 -24.24 -43.70 -2.21
C GLY A 330 -23.66 -44.18 -0.89
N ARG A 331 -24.39 -45.05 -0.21
CA ARG A 331 -24.01 -45.66 1.08
C ARG A 331 -22.90 -46.70 0.89
N LEU A 332 -22.27 -47.12 1.99
CA LEU A 332 -21.16 -48.07 1.95
C LEU A 332 -21.50 -49.38 1.21
N ASP A 333 -22.72 -49.88 1.36
CA ASP A 333 -23.16 -51.15 0.76
C ASP A 333 -23.42 -51.01 -0.74
N GLU A 334 -24.08 -49.92 -1.16
CA GLU A 334 -24.23 -49.55 -2.58
C GLU A 334 -22.87 -49.40 -3.26
N ARG A 335 -21.92 -48.72 -2.59
CA ARG A 335 -20.55 -48.58 -3.09
C ARG A 335 -19.77 -49.88 -3.10
N LYS A 336 -20.10 -50.89 -2.29
CA LYS A 336 -19.47 -52.21 -2.39
C LYS A 336 -19.94 -52.94 -3.64
N ALA A 337 -21.26 -52.95 -3.89
CA ALA A 337 -21.83 -53.52 -5.11
C ALA A 337 -21.26 -52.86 -6.38
N LEU A 338 -21.22 -51.52 -6.43
CA LEU A 338 -20.61 -50.79 -7.55
C LEU A 338 -19.13 -51.12 -7.73
N ARG A 339 -18.38 -51.34 -6.64
CA ARG A 339 -16.95 -51.72 -6.73
C ARG A 339 -16.77 -53.12 -7.30
N GLU A 340 -17.65 -54.05 -6.97
CA GLU A 340 -17.63 -55.40 -7.54
C GLU A 340 -17.98 -55.39 -9.03
N GLU A 341 -18.98 -54.59 -9.42
CA GLU A 341 -19.37 -54.39 -10.82
C GLU A 341 -18.25 -53.74 -11.65
N ILE A 342 -17.64 -52.68 -11.13
CA ILE A 342 -16.51 -51.96 -11.75
C ILE A 342 -15.23 -52.81 -11.80
N SER A 343 -15.01 -53.66 -10.80
CA SER A 343 -13.83 -54.53 -10.72
C SER A 343 -13.96 -55.84 -11.50
N GLY A 344 -15.17 -56.17 -11.99
CA GLY A 344 -15.44 -57.33 -12.84
C GLY A 344 -15.15 -57.09 -14.33
N GLU A 345 -15.89 -57.76 -15.22
CA GLU A 345 -15.86 -57.56 -16.69
C GLU A 345 -16.50 -56.23 -17.15
N GLY A 346 -16.94 -55.39 -16.21
CA GLY A 346 -17.64 -54.15 -16.49
C GLY A 346 -16.76 -53.12 -17.21
N LYS A 347 -16.91 -53.03 -18.54
CA LYS A 347 -16.31 -51.96 -19.34
C LYS A 347 -17.11 -50.68 -19.15
N PHE A 348 -16.70 -49.83 -18.20
CA PHE A 348 -17.19 -48.46 -18.10
C PHE A 348 -16.22 -47.49 -18.79
N ASN A 349 -16.74 -46.41 -19.36
CA ASN A 349 -15.92 -45.41 -20.04
C ASN A 349 -15.57 -44.25 -19.08
N VAL A 350 -16.56 -43.81 -18.30
CA VAL A 350 -16.45 -42.62 -17.44
C VAL A 350 -16.96 -42.94 -16.03
N LEU A 351 -16.18 -42.58 -15.01
CA LEU A 351 -16.60 -42.61 -13.62
C LEU A 351 -16.79 -41.18 -13.11
N ILE A 352 -17.98 -40.87 -12.59
CA ILE A 352 -18.32 -39.55 -12.03
C ILE A 352 -18.39 -39.67 -10.51
N THR A 353 -17.64 -38.84 -9.79
CA THR A 353 -17.63 -38.84 -8.32
C THR A 353 -17.41 -37.44 -7.76
N HIS A 354 -17.48 -37.31 -6.43
CA HIS A 354 -17.22 -36.07 -5.72
C HIS A 354 -15.98 -36.12 -4.83
N TYR A 355 -15.52 -34.93 -4.45
CA TYR A 355 -14.29 -34.71 -3.69
C TYR A 355 -14.16 -35.54 -2.40
N ASP A 356 -15.24 -35.74 -1.66
CA ASP A 356 -15.19 -36.49 -0.40
C ASP A 356 -14.91 -37.99 -0.61
N LEU A 357 -15.47 -38.59 -1.66
CA LEU A 357 -15.27 -40.01 -1.96
C LEU A 357 -13.88 -40.31 -2.52
N ILE A 358 -13.28 -39.37 -3.25
CA ILE A 358 -11.89 -39.49 -3.70
C ILE A 358 -10.95 -39.63 -2.51
N MET A 359 -11.20 -38.88 -1.43
CA MET A 359 -10.38 -38.97 -0.23
C MET A 359 -10.66 -40.23 0.59
N ARG A 360 -11.94 -40.59 0.75
CA ARG A 360 -12.37 -41.75 1.57
C ARG A 360 -12.04 -43.09 0.91
N ASP A 361 -12.34 -43.23 -0.38
CA ASP A 361 -12.24 -44.49 -1.12
C ASP A 361 -10.98 -44.54 -2.02
N LYS A 362 -9.96 -43.73 -1.70
CA LYS A 362 -8.67 -43.70 -2.41
C LYS A 362 -8.07 -45.09 -2.61
N ALA A 363 -8.16 -45.99 -1.64
CA ALA A 363 -7.54 -47.32 -1.72
C ALA A 363 -8.08 -48.17 -2.90
N PHE A 364 -9.34 -47.96 -3.28
CA PHE A 364 -9.94 -48.61 -4.45
C PHE A 364 -9.63 -47.84 -5.73
N LEU A 365 -9.92 -46.54 -5.74
CA LEU A 365 -9.82 -45.74 -6.96
C LEU A 365 -8.38 -45.58 -7.48
N LYS A 366 -7.37 -45.77 -6.61
CA LYS A 366 -5.95 -45.81 -7.00
C LYS A 366 -5.55 -47.06 -7.78
N LYS A 367 -6.32 -48.15 -7.71
CA LYS A 367 -6.03 -49.40 -8.43
C LYS A 367 -6.40 -49.32 -9.92
N ILE A 368 -7.17 -48.31 -10.29
CA ILE A 368 -7.62 -48.08 -11.66
C ILE A 368 -6.62 -47.13 -12.32
N ASP A 369 -6.10 -47.52 -13.48
CA ASP A 369 -5.22 -46.68 -14.29
C ASP A 369 -6.06 -45.72 -15.14
N TRP A 370 -6.15 -44.47 -14.68
CA TRP A 370 -6.98 -43.45 -15.32
C TRP A 370 -6.26 -42.83 -16.52
N HIS A 371 -6.93 -42.80 -17.67
CA HIS A 371 -6.43 -42.14 -18.87
C HIS A 371 -6.61 -40.62 -18.84
N TYR A 372 -7.66 -40.16 -18.16
CA TYR A 372 -7.97 -38.74 -18.11
C TYR A 372 -8.71 -38.40 -16.84
N MET A 373 -8.31 -37.31 -16.19
CA MET A 373 -8.97 -36.77 -15.01
C MET A 373 -9.45 -35.35 -15.29
N ILE A 374 -10.75 -35.13 -15.08
CA ILE A 374 -11.43 -33.86 -15.19
C ILE A 374 -11.86 -33.44 -13.79
N VAL A 375 -11.55 -32.21 -13.41
CA VAL A 375 -11.95 -31.66 -12.11
C VAL A 375 -12.76 -30.40 -12.32
N ASP A 376 -14.04 -30.43 -11.94
CA ASP A 376 -14.98 -29.31 -11.99
C ASP A 376 -14.94 -28.49 -10.70
N GLU A 377 -15.11 -27.17 -10.78
CA GLU A 377 -14.95 -26.24 -9.65
C GLU A 377 -13.55 -26.27 -9.00
N GLY A 378 -12.51 -26.27 -9.84
CA GLY A 378 -11.10 -26.37 -9.44
C GLY A 378 -10.60 -25.29 -8.47
N HIS A 379 -11.36 -24.22 -8.20
CA HIS A 379 -11.02 -23.26 -7.15
C HIS A 379 -10.86 -23.92 -5.76
N ARG A 380 -11.48 -25.09 -5.55
CA ARG A 380 -11.32 -25.93 -4.35
C ARG A 380 -9.89 -26.47 -4.17
N LEU A 381 -9.07 -26.45 -5.22
CA LEU A 381 -7.69 -26.97 -5.24
C LEU A 381 -6.60 -25.91 -5.04
N LYS A 382 -6.97 -24.66 -4.69
CA LYS A 382 -6.01 -23.54 -4.56
C LYS A 382 -4.86 -23.77 -3.57
N ASN A 383 -5.04 -24.62 -2.55
CA ASN A 383 -4.00 -24.89 -1.57
C ASN A 383 -3.23 -26.15 -1.96
N HIS A 384 -2.01 -26.00 -2.48
CA HIS A 384 -1.11 -27.11 -2.81
C HIS A 384 -0.76 -28.00 -1.59
N GLU A 385 -0.85 -27.44 -0.38
CA GLU A 385 -0.69 -28.19 0.86
C GLU A 385 -1.93 -28.98 1.27
N CYS A 386 -3.07 -28.78 0.61
CA CYS A 386 -4.30 -29.49 0.93
C CYS A 386 -4.14 -31.00 0.71
N ALA A 387 -4.63 -31.79 1.66
CA ALA A 387 -4.61 -33.24 1.59
C ALA A 387 -5.26 -33.78 0.30
N LEU A 388 -6.26 -33.06 -0.24
CA LEU A 388 -6.90 -33.37 -1.51
C LEU A 388 -5.93 -33.28 -2.70
N ALA A 389 -5.19 -32.17 -2.82
CA ALA A 389 -4.24 -31.96 -3.91
C ALA A 389 -3.11 -33.00 -3.85
N ARG A 390 -2.58 -33.30 -2.66
CA ARG A 390 -1.57 -34.37 -2.47
C ARG A 390 -2.12 -35.75 -2.82
N THR A 391 -3.35 -36.05 -2.42
CA THR A 391 -4.00 -37.34 -2.74
C THR A 391 -4.22 -37.49 -4.24
N LEU A 392 -4.58 -36.42 -4.94
CA LEU A 392 -4.73 -36.42 -6.41
C LEU A 392 -3.38 -36.54 -7.14
N VAL A 393 -2.30 -35.94 -6.62
CA VAL A 393 -0.96 -35.98 -7.23
C VAL A 393 -0.23 -37.30 -6.96
N SER A 394 -0.19 -37.74 -5.70
CA SER A 394 0.58 -38.92 -5.27
C SER A 394 -0.23 -40.20 -5.31
N GLY A 395 -1.57 -40.10 -5.30
CA GLY A 395 -2.43 -41.24 -5.13
C GLY A 395 -2.75 -41.96 -6.43
N TYR A 396 -3.19 -41.20 -7.42
CA TYR A 396 -3.62 -41.74 -8.69
C TYR A 396 -2.39 -41.77 -9.58
N ALA A 397 -1.93 -42.98 -9.92
CA ALA A 397 -0.94 -43.17 -10.97
C ALA A 397 -1.57 -42.72 -12.28
N LEU A 398 -1.53 -41.42 -12.52
CA LEU A 398 -1.99 -40.82 -13.75
C LEU A 398 -0.89 -41.11 -14.75
N CYS A 399 -1.04 -42.19 -15.52
CA CYS A 399 -0.18 -42.45 -16.66
C CYS A 399 -0.18 -41.26 -17.61
N THR A 400 -1.24 -40.42 -17.63
CA THR A 400 -1.20 -39.13 -18.31
C THR A 400 -2.38 -38.21 -17.89
N PHE A 401 -2.08 -36.91 -17.70
CA PHE A 401 -2.99 -35.75 -17.65
C PHE A 401 -3.84 -35.41 -16.41
N LYS A 402 -3.85 -34.11 -16.11
CA LYS A 402 -4.85 -33.42 -15.30
C LYS A 402 -5.46 -32.30 -16.13
N HIS A 403 -6.74 -32.37 -16.45
CA HIS A 403 -7.50 -31.21 -16.89
C HIS A 403 -8.24 -30.63 -15.69
N PHE A 404 -7.86 -29.42 -15.30
CA PHE A 404 -8.49 -28.70 -14.21
C PHE A 404 -9.50 -27.73 -14.83
N LEU A 405 -10.81 -28.02 -14.74
CA LEU A 405 -11.82 -27.00 -14.99
C LEU A 405 -11.87 -26.07 -13.77
N PHE A 406 -11.35 -24.86 -13.94
CA PHE A 406 -11.50 -23.82 -12.93
C PHE A 406 -12.78 -23.04 -13.20
N HIS A 407 -13.76 -23.23 -12.33
CA HIS A 407 -14.94 -22.39 -12.28
C HIS A 407 -14.65 -21.21 -11.32
N PHE A 408 -14.62 -20.00 -11.86
CA PHE A 408 -14.53 -18.76 -11.09
C PHE A 408 -15.95 -18.27 -10.78
N THR A 409 -16.42 -18.50 -9.54
CA THR A 409 -17.48 -17.67 -8.99
C THR A 409 -16.84 -16.41 -8.41
N PHE A 410 -16.90 -15.30 -9.15
CA PHE A 410 -16.80 -13.99 -8.50
C PHE A 410 -18.08 -13.84 -7.66
N HIS A 411 -18.02 -14.22 -6.39
CA HIS A 411 -18.92 -13.61 -5.43
C HIS A 411 -18.54 -12.14 -5.36
N SER A 412 -19.33 -11.29 -6.02
CA SER A 412 -19.46 -9.90 -5.66
C SER A 412 -19.93 -9.87 -4.21
N SER A 413 -19.00 -9.81 -3.27
CA SER A 413 -19.30 -9.31 -1.94
C SER A 413 -19.77 -7.87 -2.10
N GLY A 414 -21.08 -7.68 -1.96
CA GLY A 414 -21.71 -6.37 -1.92
C GLY A 414 -21.40 -5.62 -0.62
N ASP A 415 -21.66 -4.31 -0.72
CA ASP A 415 -21.69 -3.23 0.27
C ASP A 415 -20.37 -2.59 0.73
#